data_AF-A0A2X2T311-F1
#
_entry.id   AF-A0A2X2T311-F1
#
_cell.length_a   1.000
_cell.length_b   1.000
_cell.length_c   1.000
_cell.angle_alpha   90.00
_cell.angle_beta   90.00
_cell.angle_gamma   90.00
#
_symmetry.space_group_name_H-M   'P 1'
#
loop_
_entity.id
_entity.type
_entity.pdbx_description
1 polymer ?
#
loop_
_entity_poly.entity_id
_entity_poly.type
_entity_poly.pdbx_seq_one_letter_code
_entity_poly.pdbx_strand_id
1 'polypeptide(L)'
;MAREPSAISVTMNLPPDLYLLRSNGIDLNLKYRYTAPAMKDSSRMDISLNNQFLQSFNLTPSEENNKLLLRLPVLQGLLDGKTDVAIPALRLGAANQLRFDFSYMNPMPGGSLENCITYQPIQNHVVVEDESTIDFSNYHHFIAMPDLRTFANAGFPFSRMADLSQTIVVVSKEPKPAQVTALLDALGTIGSQTGFPALSVNLTDDGSTIQGKDADIMIIGTIPPTMKDDKRIDLLVDAAQSWVKTPVRQTPLLNSVSDPKDRAADTQTAITSQGAMAAIVGFQSPYNDQRSILALLADSPRGYELLNNALNDSGKRAAISGSVAVIRESGVDSLRVGDIYYVGHLPWFERIWYALSNHPVLLAIFAAISVVLLAWVLWRILRIISRRRIDPEDE
;
A
#
# COMPACT_ATOMS: atom_id res chain seq x y z
N MET A 1 35.66 -22.16 -12.02
CA MET A 1 34.63 -21.16 -11.69
C MET A 1 34.07 -21.55 -10.34
N ALA A 2 34.43 -20.84 -9.28
CA ALA A 2 33.87 -21.12 -7.96
C ALA A 2 32.36 -20.88 -8.00
N ARG A 3 31.57 -21.78 -7.43
CA ARG A 3 30.12 -21.64 -7.43
C ARG A 3 29.76 -20.61 -6.36
N GLU A 4 29.43 -19.40 -6.79
CA GLU A 4 28.78 -18.45 -5.90
C GLU A 4 27.42 -19.03 -5.46
N PRO A 5 27.05 -18.90 -4.18
CA PRO A 5 25.75 -19.33 -3.71
C PRO A 5 24.66 -18.51 -4.41
N SER A 6 23.52 -19.16 -4.68
CA SER A 6 22.36 -18.48 -5.25
C SER A 6 21.86 -17.39 -4.29
N ALA A 7 21.42 -16.28 -4.85
CA ALA A 7 20.79 -15.22 -4.08
C ALA A 7 19.56 -15.74 -3.32
N ILE A 8 19.44 -15.37 -2.05
CA ILE A 8 18.28 -15.68 -1.23
C ILE A 8 17.28 -14.55 -1.44
N SER A 9 16.10 -14.88 -1.98
CA SER A 9 15.03 -13.91 -2.24
C SER A 9 13.83 -14.20 -1.37
N VAL A 10 13.37 -13.19 -0.63
CA VAL A 10 12.19 -13.25 0.24
C VAL A 10 11.18 -12.22 -0.24
N THR A 11 9.99 -12.69 -0.63
CA THR A 11 8.88 -11.81 -0.97
C THR A 11 8.09 -11.49 0.29
N MET A 12 7.83 -10.22 0.54
CA MET A 12 7.04 -9.71 1.65
C MET A 12 5.88 -8.87 1.14
N ASN A 13 4.67 -9.22 1.56
CA ASN A 13 3.48 -8.44 1.25
C ASN A 13 3.15 -7.53 2.42
N LEU A 14 3.07 -6.23 2.16
CA LEU A 14 2.82 -5.24 3.20
C LEU A 14 1.36 -4.79 3.17
N PRO A 15 0.71 -4.62 4.33
CA PRO A 15 -0.61 -4.02 4.41
C PRO A 15 -0.59 -2.62 3.77
N PRO A 16 -1.51 -2.31 2.83
CA PRO A 16 -1.54 -1.00 2.18
C PRO A 16 -1.98 0.12 3.13
N ASP A 17 -2.54 -0.22 4.29
CA ASP A 17 -2.95 0.71 5.33
C ASP A 17 -1.82 1.07 6.30
N LEU A 18 -0.62 0.52 6.13
CA LEU A 18 0.52 0.86 6.99
C LEU A 18 0.93 2.33 6.83
N TYR A 19 0.84 3.10 7.92
CA TYR A 19 1.20 4.51 7.94
C TYR A 19 2.70 4.69 8.21
N LEU A 20 3.45 5.14 7.21
CA LEU A 20 4.91 5.15 7.21
C LEU A 20 5.53 6.56 7.16
N LEU A 21 4.70 7.60 6.99
CA LEU A 21 5.09 8.98 6.67
C LEU A 21 6.11 9.62 7.62
N ARG A 22 6.20 9.14 8.86
CA ARG A 22 7.08 9.69 9.91
C ARG A 22 8.04 8.67 10.52
N SER A 23 8.07 7.45 9.98
CA SER A 23 8.94 6.40 10.48
C SER A 23 10.35 6.54 9.89
N ASN A 24 11.38 6.47 10.73
CA ASN A 24 12.78 6.52 10.30
C ASN A 24 13.27 5.20 9.67
N GLY A 25 12.35 4.33 9.25
CA GLY A 25 12.62 3.02 8.68
C GLY A 25 12.16 1.84 9.55
N ILE A 26 12.03 0.66 8.93
CA ILE A 26 11.57 -0.60 9.54
C ILE A 26 12.76 -1.38 10.10
N ASP A 27 12.62 -1.91 11.30
CA ASP A 27 13.69 -2.67 11.94
C ASP A 27 13.69 -4.12 11.44
N LEU A 28 14.79 -4.50 10.79
CA LEU A 28 15.10 -5.86 10.34
C LEU A 28 16.24 -6.40 11.22
N ASN A 29 15.94 -7.45 11.98
CA ASN A 29 16.93 -8.22 12.71
C ASN A 29 17.24 -9.48 11.90
N LEU A 30 18.33 -9.42 11.14
CA LEU A 30 18.79 -10.52 10.30
C LEU A 30 19.85 -11.33 11.04
N LYS A 31 19.59 -12.62 11.21
CA LYS A 31 20.56 -13.59 11.68
C LYS A 31 20.93 -14.49 10.52
N TYR A 32 22.23 -14.64 10.26
CA TYR A 32 22.70 -15.40 9.12
C TYR A 32 23.96 -16.18 9.45
N ARG A 33 24.20 -17.25 8.69
CA ARG A 33 25.43 -18.05 8.74
C ARG A 33 25.98 -18.17 7.34
N TYR A 34 27.30 -18.17 7.23
CA TYR A 34 27.98 -18.22 5.95
C TYR A 34 29.30 -18.98 6.13
N THR A 35 29.81 -19.56 5.04
CA THR A 35 31.15 -20.16 5.04
C THR A 35 32.19 -19.06 5.22
N ALA A 36 32.92 -19.05 6.33
CA ALA A 36 33.93 -18.03 6.59
C ALA A 36 35.00 -18.01 5.47
N PRO A 37 35.31 -16.84 4.88
CA PRO A 37 36.39 -16.74 3.90
C PRO A 37 37.73 -17.01 4.58
N ALA A 38 38.67 -17.64 3.84
CA ALA A 38 39.96 -18.05 4.40
C ALA A 38 40.83 -16.87 4.85
N MET A 39 40.67 -15.70 4.22
CA MET A 39 41.38 -14.46 4.53
C MET A 39 40.39 -13.30 4.51
N LYS A 40 40.75 -12.17 5.13
CA LYS A 40 39.96 -10.94 5.02
C LYS A 40 40.12 -10.39 3.61
N ASP A 41 39.11 -10.57 2.78
CA ASP A 41 39.06 -10.13 1.39
C ASP A 41 37.81 -9.25 1.16
N SER A 42 37.43 -9.05 -0.10
CA SER A 42 36.24 -8.29 -0.46
C SER A 42 34.97 -9.15 -0.61
N SER A 43 34.94 -10.33 0.03
CA SER A 43 33.72 -11.13 0.14
C SER A 43 32.65 -10.35 0.91
N ARG A 44 31.44 -10.31 0.40
CA ARG A 44 30.38 -9.46 0.94
C ARG A 44 28.98 -10.02 0.70
N MET A 45 28.05 -9.60 1.55
CA MET A 45 26.61 -9.76 1.41
C MET A 45 26.01 -8.42 1.00
N ASP A 46 25.44 -8.36 -0.20
CA ASP A 46 24.70 -7.21 -0.71
C ASP A 46 23.20 -7.44 -0.46
N ILE A 47 22.54 -6.48 0.19
CA ILE A 47 21.10 -6.50 0.44
C ILE A 47 20.42 -5.54 -0.53
N SER A 48 19.36 -6.00 -1.19
CA SER A 48 18.55 -5.16 -2.09
C SER A 48 17.06 -5.34 -1.81
N LEU A 49 16.29 -4.28 -2.00
CA LEU A 49 14.83 -4.28 -1.92
C LEU A 49 14.25 -3.78 -3.24
N ASN A 50 13.33 -4.53 -3.85
CA ASN A 50 12.72 -4.18 -5.14
C ASN A 50 13.76 -3.81 -6.21
N ASN A 51 14.84 -4.62 -6.29
CA ASN A 51 16.00 -4.42 -7.17
C ASN A 51 16.82 -3.15 -6.90
N GLN A 52 16.59 -2.47 -5.77
CA GLN A 52 17.38 -1.32 -5.33
C GLN A 52 18.34 -1.74 -4.23
N PHE A 53 19.63 -1.43 -4.41
CA PHE A 53 20.66 -1.72 -3.42
C PHE A 53 20.42 -0.92 -2.14
N LEU A 54 20.47 -1.61 -0.99
CA LEU A 54 20.30 -1.02 0.33
C LEU A 54 21.64 -0.83 1.04
N GLN A 55 22.32 -1.93 1.30
CA GLN A 55 23.52 -1.95 2.09
C GLN A 55 24.35 -3.20 1.79
N SER A 56 25.67 -3.09 1.96
CA SER A 56 26.62 -4.19 1.81
C SER A 56 27.33 -4.46 3.12
N PHE A 57 27.57 -5.73 3.42
CA PHE A 57 28.25 -6.20 4.63
C PHE A 57 29.41 -7.09 4.27
N ASN A 58 30.60 -6.79 4.75
CA ASN A 58 31.77 -7.63 4.51
C ASN A 58 31.65 -8.94 5.28
N LEU A 59 31.97 -10.05 4.62
CA LEU A 59 32.07 -11.37 5.25
C LEU A 59 33.45 -11.49 5.89
N THR A 60 33.50 -11.67 7.21
CA THR A 60 34.76 -11.77 7.96
C THR A 60 35.15 -13.23 8.23
N PRO A 61 36.45 -13.56 8.29
CA PRO A 61 36.92 -14.91 8.64
C PRO A 61 36.60 -15.38 10.06
N SER A 62 36.25 -14.45 10.97
CA SER A 62 35.92 -14.75 12.37
C SER A 62 34.41 -14.68 12.59
N GLU A 63 33.85 -15.73 13.19
CA GLU A 63 32.40 -16.01 13.34
C GLU A 63 31.70 -15.27 14.50
N GLU A 64 32.40 -14.40 15.23
CA GLU A 64 31.95 -14.01 16.57
C GLU A 64 30.63 -13.20 16.65
N ASN A 65 30.13 -12.59 15.56
CA ASN A 65 28.89 -11.79 15.61
C ASN A 65 28.14 -11.71 14.26
N ASN A 66 27.47 -12.79 13.82
CA ASN A 66 26.63 -12.78 12.61
C ASN A 66 25.19 -12.29 12.87
N LYS A 67 25.04 -11.22 13.65
CA LYS A 67 23.74 -10.56 13.89
C LYS A 67 23.78 -9.19 13.26
N LEU A 68 22.85 -8.94 12.34
CA LEU A 68 22.71 -7.65 11.69
C LEU A 68 21.37 -7.02 12.06
N LEU A 69 21.45 -5.85 12.71
CA LEU A 69 20.31 -4.97 12.87
C LEU A 69 20.36 -3.92 11.76
N LEU A 70 19.46 -4.05 10.80
CA LEU A 70 19.31 -3.13 9.69
C LEU A 70 18.02 -2.32 9.89
N ARG A 71 18.08 -1.02 9.66
CA ARG A 71 16.88 -0.20 9.54
C ARG A 71 16.62 0.07 8.07
N LEU A 72 15.56 -0.54 7.52
CA LEU A 72 15.17 -0.37 6.13
C LEU A 72 14.63 1.05 5.94
N PRO A 73 15.29 1.93 5.14
CA PRO A 73 14.83 3.29 4.95
C PRO A 73 13.48 3.25 4.23
N VAL A 74 12.43 3.74 4.87
CA VAL A 74 11.11 3.81 4.26
C VAL A 74 10.86 5.21 3.77
N LEU A 75 10.53 5.32 2.48
CA LEU A 75 9.94 6.52 1.92
C LEU A 75 8.61 6.11 1.31
N GLN A 76 7.53 6.32 2.07
CA GLN A 76 6.20 6.32 1.49
C GLN A 76 6.18 7.50 0.52
N GLY A 77 6.09 7.20 -0.78
CA GLY A 77 6.19 8.22 -1.82
C GLY A 77 5.25 9.38 -1.51
N LEU A 78 5.81 10.52 -1.13
CA LEU A 78 5.14 11.81 -1.22
C LEU A 78 4.85 12.01 -2.70
N LEU A 79 3.64 11.62 -3.12
CA LEU A 79 3.07 12.08 -4.37
C LEU A 79 2.62 13.51 -4.14
N ASP A 80 3.57 14.45 -4.05
CA ASP A 80 3.34 15.83 -4.42
C ASP A 80 4.65 16.64 -4.48
N GLY A 81 4.87 17.33 -5.60
CA GLY A 81 5.73 18.51 -5.65
C GLY A 81 7.01 18.40 -6.48
N LYS A 82 6.87 18.64 -7.80
CA LYS A 82 7.84 19.29 -8.71
C LYS A 82 9.27 19.47 -8.20
N THR A 83 10.12 18.49 -8.46
CA THR A 83 11.49 18.69 -8.93
C THR A 83 11.95 17.36 -9.52
N ASP A 84 12.33 17.37 -10.80
CA ASP A 84 13.05 16.29 -11.47
C ASP A 84 14.43 16.09 -10.83
N VAL A 85 14.44 15.43 -9.67
CA VAL A 85 15.58 14.69 -9.16
C VAL A 85 14.99 13.47 -8.46
N ALA A 86 14.63 12.45 -9.25
CA ALA A 86 14.25 11.16 -8.72
C ALA A 86 15.49 10.48 -8.13
N ILE A 87 15.87 10.86 -6.91
CA ILE A 87 16.51 9.88 -6.03
C ILE A 87 15.49 8.74 -5.94
N PRO A 88 15.81 7.51 -6.38
CA PRO A 88 14.88 6.40 -6.29
C PRO A 88 14.63 6.14 -4.80
N ALA A 89 13.63 6.82 -4.27
CA ALA A 89 13.13 6.59 -2.93
C ALA A 89 12.67 5.13 -2.90
N LEU A 90 13.08 4.40 -1.87
CA LEU A 90 12.71 3.00 -1.66
C LEU A 90 11.18 2.89 -1.60
N ARG A 91 10.56 2.52 -2.73
CA ARG A 91 9.10 2.44 -2.83
C ARG A 91 8.66 1.11 -2.25
N LEU A 92 8.12 1.15 -1.04
CA LEU A 92 7.35 0.02 -0.51
C LEU A 92 6.02 -0.04 -1.24
N GLY A 93 5.81 -1.13 -1.98
CA GLY A 93 4.55 -1.48 -2.62
C GLY A 93 3.76 -2.52 -1.82
N ALA A 94 2.66 -3.00 -2.40
CA ALA A 94 1.89 -4.11 -1.82
C ALA A 94 2.71 -5.41 -1.75
N ALA A 95 3.52 -5.68 -2.77
CA ALA A 95 4.48 -6.79 -2.80
C ALA A 95 5.89 -6.20 -2.90
N ASN A 96 6.79 -6.66 -2.03
CA ASN A 96 8.18 -6.24 -2.00
C ASN A 96 9.10 -7.46 -2.01
N GLN A 97 10.22 -7.38 -2.69
CA GLN A 97 11.20 -8.46 -2.76
C GLN A 97 12.51 -8.02 -2.09
N LEU A 98 12.86 -8.65 -0.99
CA LEU A 98 14.14 -8.50 -0.32
C LEU A 98 15.09 -9.59 -0.82
N ARG A 99 16.23 -9.20 -1.38
CA ARG A 99 17.21 -10.12 -1.96
C ARG A 99 18.57 -9.95 -1.29
N PHE A 100 19.15 -11.07 -0.88
CA PHE A 100 20.46 -11.17 -0.28
C PHE A 100 21.40 -11.87 -1.27
N ASP A 101 22.35 -11.11 -1.81
CA ASP A 101 23.34 -11.58 -2.77
C ASP A 101 24.67 -11.77 -2.04
N PHE A 102 25.24 -12.97 -2.08
CA PHE A 102 26.51 -13.28 -1.42
C PHE A 102 27.60 -13.48 -2.46
N SER A 103 28.54 -12.54 -2.54
CA SER A 103 29.69 -12.63 -3.43
C SER A 103 30.94 -12.98 -2.63
N TYR A 104 31.63 -14.03 -3.06
CA TYR A 104 32.86 -14.48 -2.45
C TYR A 104 34.03 -14.16 -3.37
N MET A 105 35.00 -13.42 -2.85
CA MET A 105 36.25 -13.24 -3.54
C MET A 105 36.98 -14.58 -3.56
N ASN A 106 37.23 -15.10 -4.76
CA ASN A 106 38.09 -16.25 -4.93
C ASN A 106 39.43 -15.72 -5.42
N PRO A 107 40.44 -15.54 -4.55
CA PRO A 107 41.76 -15.14 -5.01
C PRO A 107 42.24 -16.24 -5.96
N MET A 108 42.31 -15.96 -7.26
CA MET A 108 43.05 -16.82 -8.19
C MET A 108 44.50 -16.67 -7.76
N PRO A 109 45.10 -17.70 -7.13
CA PRO A 109 46.46 -17.52 -6.69
C PRO A 109 47.31 -17.48 -7.96
N GLY A 110 48.12 -16.44 -8.12
CA GLY A 110 48.96 -16.26 -9.30
C GLY A 110 49.94 -17.43 -9.41
N GLY A 111 49.81 -18.24 -10.46
CA GLY A 111 50.80 -19.24 -10.81
C GLY A 111 51.90 -18.64 -11.67
N SER A 112 53.16 -18.97 -11.42
CA SER A 112 54.25 -18.77 -12.39
C SER A 112 54.41 -20.04 -13.23
N LEU A 113 55.13 -19.97 -14.36
CA LEU A 113 55.42 -21.14 -15.21
C LEU A 113 56.15 -22.26 -14.44
N GLU A 114 56.80 -21.92 -13.32
CA GLU A 114 57.57 -22.84 -12.46
C GLU A 114 56.79 -23.30 -11.22
N ASN A 115 55.64 -22.69 -10.89
CA ASN A 115 54.85 -23.03 -9.71
C ASN A 115 53.34 -23.08 -10.04
N CYS A 116 52.91 -24.24 -10.54
CA CYS A 116 51.50 -24.55 -10.78
C CYS A 116 50.81 -24.91 -9.47
N ILE A 117 50.07 -23.95 -8.91
CA ILE A 117 49.23 -24.15 -7.74
C ILE A 117 47.84 -24.64 -8.15
N THR A 118 47.46 -25.81 -7.66
CA THR A 118 46.11 -26.36 -7.86
C THR A 118 45.19 -25.79 -6.79
N TYR A 119 44.20 -24.99 -7.18
CA TYR A 119 43.18 -24.46 -6.27
C TYR A 119 41.87 -25.20 -6.50
N GLN A 120 41.31 -25.79 -5.44
CA GLN A 120 39.97 -26.35 -5.47
C GLN A 120 38.98 -25.31 -4.93
N PRO A 121 37.99 -24.88 -5.74
CA PRO A 121 36.94 -24.02 -5.24
C PRO A 121 36.11 -24.78 -4.20
N ILE A 122 36.07 -24.25 -2.98
CA ILE A 122 35.21 -24.76 -1.91
C ILE A 122 33.76 -24.34 -2.23
N GLN A 123 32.79 -25.20 -1.94
CA GLN A 123 31.40 -24.81 -2.02
C GLN A 123 31.07 -23.92 -0.82
N ASN A 124 30.68 -22.68 -1.11
CA ASN A 124 30.26 -21.75 -0.08
C ASN A 124 28.77 -21.97 0.22
N HIS A 125 28.46 -22.14 1.49
CA HIS A 125 27.10 -22.30 1.99
C HIS A 125 26.69 -21.04 2.76
N VAL A 126 25.43 -20.67 2.61
CA VAL A 126 24.85 -19.52 3.29
C VAL A 126 23.45 -19.89 3.74
N VAL A 127 23.08 -19.45 4.94
CA VAL A 127 21.78 -19.69 5.57
C VAL A 127 21.33 -18.39 6.24
N VAL A 128 20.10 -17.96 5.98
CA VAL A 128 19.41 -16.99 6.82
C VAL A 128 18.63 -17.77 7.87
N GLU A 129 18.84 -17.47 9.14
CA GLU A 129 18.19 -18.19 10.24
C GLU A 129 16.70 -17.83 10.33
N ASP A 130 15.90 -18.79 10.79
CA ASP A 130 14.47 -18.68 11.04
C ASP A 130 14.13 -17.66 12.14
N GLU A 131 15.05 -17.43 13.07
CA GLU A 131 14.94 -16.40 14.10
C GLU A 131 15.16 -14.95 13.58
N SER A 132 15.33 -14.76 12.27
CA SER A 132 15.38 -13.43 11.66
C SER A 132 13.98 -12.79 11.65
N THR A 133 13.86 -11.54 12.09
CA THR A 133 12.56 -10.88 12.27
C THR A 133 12.52 -9.51 11.60
N ILE A 134 11.36 -9.15 11.05
CA ILE A 134 11.03 -7.78 10.63
C ILE A 134 9.92 -7.28 11.53
N ASP A 135 10.12 -6.16 12.23
CA ASP A 135 9.17 -5.66 13.21
C ASP A 135 8.32 -4.51 12.66
N PHE A 136 7.01 -4.76 12.56
CA PHE A 136 5.98 -3.78 12.18
C PHE A 136 5.05 -3.39 13.34
N SER A 137 5.33 -3.86 14.57
CA SER A 137 4.40 -3.77 15.70
C SER A 137 4.08 -2.34 16.15
N ASN A 138 5.03 -1.42 15.95
CA ASN A 138 4.91 -0.02 16.37
C ASN A 138 4.32 0.91 15.30
N TYR A 139 3.83 0.35 14.19
CA TYR A 139 3.27 1.13 13.09
C TYR A 139 1.76 1.25 13.22
N HIS A 140 1.25 2.41 12.82
CA HIS A 140 -0.18 2.66 12.80
C HIS A 140 -0.78 2.22 11.47
N HIS A 141 -2.04 1.78 11.52
CA HIS A 141 -2.82 1.45 10.34
C HIS A 141 -3.77 2.61 10.07
N PHE A 142 -3.63 3.26 8.92
CA PHE A 142 -4.44 4.39 8.50
C PHE A 142 -4.43 4.53 6.98
N ILE A 143 -5.62 4.49 6.37
CA ILE A 143 -5.78 4.68 4.93
C ILE A 143 -7.03 5.48 4.58
N ALA A 144 -6.93 6.29 3.52
CA ALA A 144 -8.05 6.99 2.92
C ALA A 144 -8.75 6.08 1.89
N MET A 145 -10.02 5.80 2.12
CA MET A 145 -10.90 5.00 1.28
C MET A 145 -12.01 5.89 0.71
N PRO A 146 -12.72 5.48 -0.36
CA PRO A 146 -12.49 4.29 -1.19
C PRO A 146 -11.27 4.45 -2.13
N ASP A 147 -10.43 3.41 -2.21
CA ASP A 147 -9.38 3.28 -3.22
C ASP A 147 -9.30 1.83 -3.76
N LEU A 148 -9.78 1.61 -4.98
CA LEU A 148 -9.78 0.29 -5.61
C LEU A 148 -8.36 -0.21 -5.94
N ARG A 149 -7.33 0.64 -5.91
CA ARG A 149 -5.94 0.20 -6.09
C ARG A 149 -5.51 -0.76 -4.99
N THR A 150 -5.99 -0.56 -3.76
CA THR A 150 -5.62 -1.42 -2.63
C THR A 150 -6.28 -2.78 -2.73
N PHE A 151 -7.50 -2.84 -3.26
CA PHE A 151 -8.18 -4.08 -3.60
C PHE A 151 -7.46 -4.81 -4.73
N ALA A 152 -7.22 -4.14 -5.86
CA ALA A 152 -6.62 -4.75 -7.04
C ALA A 152 -5.18 -5.27 -6.81
N ASN A 153 -4.41 -4.62 -5.94
CA ASN A 153 -3.01 -4.98 -5.72
C ASN A 153 -2.75 -5.80 -4.45
N ALA A 154 -3.51 -5.58 -3.38
CA ALA A 154 -3.27 -6.20 -2.08
C ALA A 154 -4.48 -6.97 -1.54
N GLY A 155 -5.62 -7.00 -2.24
CA GLY A 155 -6.86 -7.61 -1.74
C GLY A 155 -7.50 -6.87 -0.57
N PHE A 156 -7.05 -5.65 -0.24
CA PHE A 156 -7.56 -4.87 0.89
C PHE A 156 -8.93 -4.27 0.55
N PRO A 157 -9.90 -4.25 1.49
CA PRO A 157 -9.78 -4.50 2.93
C PRO A 157 -9.88 -5.97 3.36
N PHE A 158 -10.23 -6.89 2.46
CA PHE A 158 -10.47 -8.29 2.78
C PHE A 158 -9.21 -9.04 3.23
N SER A 159 -8.03 -8.58 2.79
CA SER A 159 -6.73 -9.14 3.19
C SER A 159 -6.25 -8.74 4.59
N ARG A 160 -7.05 -8.01 5.37
CA ARG A 160 -6.68 -7.62 6.75
C ARG A 160 -6.46 -8.82 7.67
N MET A 161 -7.30 -9.84 7.53
CA MET A 161 -7.12 -11.14 8.18
C MET A 161 -6.74 -12.14 7.10
N ALA A 162 -5.66 -12.89 7.31
CA ALA A 162 -5.13 -13.80 6.29
C ALA A 162 -6.13 -14.90 5.87
N ASP A 163 -7.02 -15.30 6.79
CA ASP A 163 -8.08 -16.30 6.59
C ASP A 163 -9.42 -15.71 6.11
N LEU A 164 -9.47 -14.38 5.89
CA LEU A 164 -10.64 -13.61 5.52
C LEU A 164 -11.82 -13.72 6.53
N SER A 165 -11.54 -14.01 7.81
CA SER A 165 -12.54 -14.13 8.88
C SER A 165 -13.45 -12.92 9.09
N GLN A 166 -13.05 -11.76 8.59
CA GLN A 166 -13.82 -10.52 8.65
C GLN A 166 -14.42 -10.13 7.30
N THR A 167 -14.66 -11.11 6.43
CA THR A 167 -15.27 -10.93 5.11
C THR A 167 -16.62 -11.62 5.05
N ILE A 168 -17.64 -10.88 4.62
CA ILE A 168 -18.95 -11.42 4.24
C ILE A 168 -19.09 -11.28 2.73
N VAL A 169 -19.30 -12.39 2.04
CA VAL A 169 -19.63 -12.40 0.61
C VAL A 169 -21.15 -12.50 0.47
N VAL A 170 -21.71 -11.60 -0.33
CA VAL A 170 -23.11 -11.59 -0.71
C VAL A 170 -23.24 -12.03 -2.16
N VAL A 171 -23.97 -13.11 -2.38
CA VAL A 171 -24.23 -13.66 -3.71
C VAL A 171 -25.72 -13.95 -3.85
N SER A 172 -26.26 -13.90 -5.07
CA SER A 172 -27.66 -14.30 -5.29
C SER A 172 -27.91 -15.76 -4.88
N LYS A 173 -29.11 -16.04 -4.34
CA LYS A 173 -29.55 -17.37 -3.91
C LYS A 173 -29.31 -18.49 -4.94
N GLU A 174 -29.45 -18.16 -6.22
CA GLU A 174 -29.10 -19.03 -7.34
C GLU A 174 -27.99 -18.37 -8.17
N PRO A 175 -26.72 -18.54 -7.81
CA PRO A 175 -25.61 -17.90 -8.52
C PRO A 175 -25.42 -18.55 -9.89
N LYS A 176 -25.28 -17.70 -10.92
CA LYS A 176 -24.90 -18.16 -12.26
C LYS A 176 -23.45 -18.64 -12.25
N PRO A 177 -23.04 -19.56 -13.15
CA PRO A 177 -21.66 -20.05 -13.21
C PRO A 177 -20.62 -18.93 -13.25
N ALA A 178 -20.86 -17.87 -14.02
CA ALA A 178 -19.97 -16.71 -14.11
C ALA A 178 -19.78 -15.96 -12.76
N GLN A 179 -20.81 -15.89 -11.91
CA GLN A 179 -20.72 -15.30 -10.58
C GLN A 179 -19.90 -16.19 -9.63
N VAL A 180 -20.08 -17.51 -9.73
CA VAL A 180 -19.27 -18.47 -8.96
C VAL A 180 -17.80 -18.38 -9.36
N THR A 181 -17.50 -18.26 -10.66
CA THR A 181 -16.13 -18.03 -11.13
C THR A 181 -15.55 -16.74 -10.57
N ALA A 182 -16.28 -15.62 -10.64
CA ALA A 182 -15.83 -14.35 -10.08
C ALA A 182 -15.60 -14.42 -8.56
N LEU A 183 -16.43 -15.15 -7.83
CA LEU A 183 -16.24 -15.42 -6.40
C LEU A 183 -14.93 -16.16 -6.13
N LEU A 184 -14.74 -17.29 -6.79
CA LEU A 184 -13.56 -18.12 -6.58
C LEU A 184 -12.27 -17.42 -7.02
N ASP A 185 -12.32 -16.67 -8.13
CA ASP A 185 -11.18 -15.88 -8.61
C ASP A 185 -10.84 -14.74 -7.64
N ALA A 186 -11.84 -14.03 -7.10
CA ALA A 186 -11.61 -12.98 -6.12
C ALA A 186 -11.00 -13.53 -4.82
N LEU A 187 -11.57 -14.61 -4.27
CA LEU A 187 -11.05 -15.25 -3.06
C LEU A 187 -9.67 -15.86 -3.28
N GLY A 188 -9.43 -16.50 -4.43
CA GLY A 188 -8.14 -17.06 -4.82
C GLY A 188 -7.08 -15.97 -4.97
N THR A 189 -7.44 -14.84 -5.58
CA THR A 189 -6.55 -13.68 -5.72
C THR A 189 -6.18 -13.12 -4.35
N ILE A 190 -7.15 -12.91 -3.45
CA ILE A 190 -6.87 -12.40 -2.10
C ILE A 190 -6.02 -13.41 -1.31
N GLY A 191 -6.34 -14.70 -1.37
CA GLY A 191 -5.56 -15.74 -0.71
C GLY A 191 -4.12 -15.84 -1.23
N SER A 192 -3.89 -15.57 -2.53
CA SER A 192 -2.54 -15.48 -3.09
C SER A 192 -1.75 -14.28 -2.54
N GLN A 193 -2.44 -13.17 -2.19
CA GLN A 193 -1.81 -11.99 -1.60
C GLN A 193 -1.53 -12.18 -0.09
N THR A 194 -2.42 -12.84 0.64
CA THR A 194 -2.20 -13.12 2.08
C THR A 194 -1.28 -14.31 2.32
N GLY A 195 -1.12 -15.20 1.33
CA GLY A 195 -0.38 -16.45 1.47
C GLY A 195 -1.15 -17.51 2.28
N PHE A 196 -2.45 -17.29 2.55
CA PHE A 196 -3.29 -18.18 3.33
C PHE A 196 -4.66 -18.36 2.64
N PRO A 197 -5.22 -19.59 2.59
CA PRO A 197 -6.51 -19.81 1.93
C PRO A 197 -7.67 -19.13 2.68
N ALA A 198 -8.69 -18.73 1.93
CA ALA A 198 -9.91 -18.10 2.42
C ALA A 198 -10.82 -19.12 3.15
N LEU A 199 -10.45 -19.52 4.37
CA LEU A 199 -11.13 -20.56 5.14
C LEU A 199 -12.30 -20.05 5.99
N SER A 200 -12.26 -18.78 6.42
CA SER A 200 -13.18 -18.21 7.40
C SER A 200 -14.19 -17.22 6.79
N VAL A 201 -14.39 -17.28 5.47
CA VAL A 201 -15.33 -16.40 4.76
C VAL A 201 -16.77 -16.81 5.05
N ASN A 202 -17.62 -15.82 5.35
CA ASN A 202 -19.06 -16.05 5.50
C ASN A 202 -19.79 -15.75 4.18
N LEU A 203 -20.58 -16.70 3.67
CA LEU A 203 -21.36 -16.53 2.46
C LEU A 203 -22.84 -16.37 2.81
N THR A 204 -23.51 -15.35 2.28
CA THR A 204 -24.93 -15.09 2.49
C THR A 204 -25.62 -14.69 1.19
N ASP A 205 -26.90 -15.04 1.06
CA ASP A 205 -27.79 -14.53 0.01
C ASP A 205 -28.71 -13.41 0.51
N ASP A 206 -28.79 -13.23 1.83
CA ASP A 206 -29.67 -12.27 2.46
C ASP A 206 -28.89 -11.04 2.97
N GLY A 207 -29.14 -9.90 2.33
CA GLY A 207 -28.58 -8.61 2.72
C GLY A 207 -28.95 -8.16 4.14
N SER A 208 -30.01 -8.70 4.75
CA SER A 208 -30.43 -8.36 6.11
C SER A 208 -29.47 -8.90 7.18
N THR A 209 -28.82 -10.05 6.90
CA THR A 209 -27.90 -10.73 7.85
C THR A 209 -26.60 -9.97 8.11
N ILE A 210 -26.36 -8.91 7.33
CA ILE A 210 -25.16 -8.08 7.34
C ILE A 210 -25.29 -6.93 8.34
N GLN A 211 -26.53 -6.56 8.70
CA GLN A 211 -26.80 -5.44 9.60
C GLN A 211 -26.13 -5.67 10.97
N GLY A 212 -25.32 -4.70 11.40
CA GLY A 212 -24.64 -4.74 12.70
C GLY A 212 -23.45 -5.72 12.77
N LYS A 213 -22.99 -6.28 11.64
CA LYS A 213 -21.78 -7.11 11.60
C LYS A 213 -20.54 -6.25 11.42
N ASP A 214 -19.50 -6.54 12.18
CA ASP A 214 -18.17 -5.93 12.03
C ASP A 214 -17.33 -6.68 11.00
N ALA A 215 -17.72 -6.58 9.72
CA ALA A 215 -17.06 -7.25 8.60
C ALA A 215 -17.10 -6.40 7.34
N ASP A 216 -16.09 -6.56 6.50
CA ASP A 216 -16.05 -6.00 5.15
C ASP A 216 -16.93 -6.85 4.22
N ILE A 217 -17.64 -6.20 3.31
CA ILE A 217 -18.69 -6.86 2.53
C ILE A 217 -18.30 -6.89 1.05
N MET A 218 -18.23 -8.09 0.47
CA MET A 218 -18.04 -8.28 -0.96
C MET A 218 -19.36 -8.67 -1.60
N ILE A 219 -19.81 -7.93 -2.61
CA ILE A 219 -21.06 -8.23 -3.33
C ILE A 219 -20.70 -8.74 -4.73
N ILE A 220 -21.31 -9.83 -5.17
CA ILE A 220 -21.13 -10.37 -6.51
C ILE A 220 -22.47 -10.41 -7.24
N GLY A 221 -22.60 -9.62 -8.29
CA GLY A 221 -23.85 -9.51 -9.06
C GLY A 221 -24.63 -8.26 -8.72
N THR A 222 -25.81 -8.41 -8.10
CA THR A 222 -26.73 -7.30 -7.89
C THR A 222 -26.64 -6.78 -6.47
N ILE A 223 -26.48 -5.47 -6.31
CA ILE A 223 -26.52 -4.81 -5.00
C ILE A 223 -27.93 -4.96 -4.40
N PRO A 224 -28.09 -5.54 -3.19
CA PRO A 224 -29.38 -5.69 -2.55
C PRO A 224 -30.10 -4.33 -2.37
N PRO A 225 -31.44 -4.27 -2.56
CA PRO A 225 -32.19 -3.02 -2.42
C PRO A 225 -32.10 -2.41 -1.01
N THR A 226 -31.91 -3.23 0.02
CA THR A 226 -31.70 -2.77 1.40
C THR A 226 -30.42 -1.94 1.58
N MET A 227 -29.46 -2.07 0.66
CA MET A 227 -28.25 -1.23 0.64
C MET A 227 -28.38 -0.04 -0.30
N LYS A 228 -29.45 0.08 -1.09
CA LYS A 228 -29.65 1.23 -2.00
C LYS A 228 -30.25 2.45 -1.30
N ASP A 229 -30.66 2.31 -0.04
CA ASP A 229 -31.54 3.25 0.66
C ASP A 229 -30.84 4.52 1.22
N ASP A 230 -29.53 4.68 0.98
CA ASP A 230 -28.84 5.95 1.22
C ASP A 230 -28.64 6.65 -0.12
N LYS A 231 -29.11 7.89 -0.26
CA LYS A 231 -29.11 8.72 -1.48
C LYS A 231 -27.75 8.79 -2.22
N ARG A 232 -26.67 8.40 -1.54
CA ARG A 232 -25.29 8.28 -2.04
C ARG A 232 -25.09 7.10 -3.00
N ILE A 233 -25.84 6.01 -2.83
CA ILE A 233 -25.70 4.78 -3.61
C ILE A 233 -26.52 4.86 -4.90
N ASP A 234 -27.70 5.47 -4.87
CA ASP A 234 -28.40 5.86 -6.10
C ASP A 234 -27.55 6.82 -6.94
N LEU A 235 -26.83 7.76 -6.33
CA LEU A 235 -25.86 8.61 -7.05
C LEU A 235 -24.66 7.84 -7.62
N LEU A 236 -24.18 6.77 -6.98
CA LEU A 236 -23.05 5.96 -7.47
C LEU A 236 -23.48 4.96 -8.55
N VAL A 237 -24.68 4.38 -8.43
CA VAL A 237 -25.28 3.48 -9.41
C VAL A 237 -25.80 4.27 -10.62
N ASP A 238 -26.43 5.43 -10.41
CA ASP A 238 -26.78 6.37 -11.48
C ASP A 238 -25.54 7.04 -12.07
N ALA A 239 -24.48 7.34 -11.32
CA ALA A 239 -23.22 7.81 -11.91
C ALA A 239 -22.58 6.71 -12.77
N ALA A 240 -22.57 5.46 -12.30
CA ALA A 240 -22.12 4.34 -13.11
C ALA A 240 -22.99 4.19 -14.38
N GLN A 241 -24.33 4.27 -14.27
CA GLN A 241 -25.24 4.16 -15.43
C GLN A 241 -25.28 5.41 -16.33
N SER A 242 -25.00 6.60 -15.80
CA SER A 242 -24.99 7.90 -16.49
C SER A 242 -23.67 8.15 -17.19
N TRP A 243 -22.55 7.59 -16.71
CA TRP A 243 -21.24 7.68 -17.38
C TRP A 243 -20.94 6.51 -18.30
N VAL A 244 -21.76 5.44 -18.27
CA VAL A 244 -21.87 4.45 -19.35
C VAL A 244 -22.22 5.09 -20.71
N LYS A 245 -22.68 6.33 -20.66
CA LYS A 245 -23.25 7.11 -21.74
C LYS A 245 -22.28 8.20 -22.27
N THR A 246 -21.23 8.60 -21.54
CA THR A 246 -20.38 9.74 -21.96
C THR A 246 -19.16 9.27 -22.77
N PRO A 247 -18.84 9.85 -23.95
CA PRO A 247 -17.61 9.54 -24.68
C PRO A 247 -16.37 10.07 -23.93
N VAL A 248 -15.32 9.24 -23.95
CA VAL A 248 -14.01 9.46 -23.35
C VAL A 248 -13.45 10.83 -23.74
N ARG A 249 -13.25 11.72 -22.75
CA ARG A 249 -12.21 12.74 -22.84
C ARG A 249 -11.02 12.26 -22.05
N GLN A 250 -9.90 12.05 -22.75
CA GLN A 250 -8.58 11.88 -22.15
C GLN A 250 -8.33 13.04 -21.18
N THR A 251 -8.49 12.79 -19.88
CA THR A 251 -8.05 13.73 -18.86
C THR A 251 -6.56 13.45 -18.64
N PRO A 252 -5.68 14.47 -18.77
CA PRO A 252 -4.26 14.28 -18.55
C PRO A 252 -4.03 13.90 -17.09
N LEU A 253 -3.18 12.89 -16.89
CA LEU A 253 -2.60 12.44 -15.62
C LEU A 253 -2.93 13.33 -14.40
N LEU A 254 -3.88 12.87 -13.58
CA LEU A 254 -4.36 13.52 -12.36
C LEU A 254 -3.29 13.45 -11.25
N ASN A 255 -2.28 14.34 -11.34
CA ASN A 255 -1.31 14.65 -10.28
C ASN A 255 -1.50 16.10 -9.79
N SER A 256 -2.74 16.49 -9.49
CA SER A 256 -3.01 17.77 -8.85
C SER A 256 -4.29 17.69 -8.04
N VAL A 257 -4.20 18.10 -6.78
CA VAL A 257 -5.29 18.39 -5.83
C VAL A 257 -6.57 18.79 -6.58
N SER A 258 -7.52 17.83 -6.72
CA SER A 258 -8.76 18.07 -7.44
C SER A 258 -9.66 19.04 -6.67
N ASP A 259 -10.12 20.06 -7.41
CA ASP A 259 -11.13 21.04 -7.02
C ASP A 259 -12.42 20.29 -6.59
N PRO A 260 -13.13 20.71 -5.52
CA PRO A 260 -14.45 20.17 -5.16
C PRO A 260 -15.46 20.14 -6.32
N LYS A 261 -15.24 20.89 -7.40
CA LYS A 261 -16.06 20.85 -8.62
C LYS A 261 -15.91 19.57 -9.47
N ASP A 262 -14.78 18.85 -9.38
CA ASP A 262 -14.60 17.55 -10.05
C ASP A 262 -15.30 16.40 -9.30
N ARG A 263 -15.89 16.68 -8.12
CA ARG A 263 -16.67 15.71 -7.33
C ARG A 263 -18.15 15.69 -7.70
N ALA A 264 -18.61 16.60 -8.56
CA ALA A 264 -19.98 16.63 -9.04
C ALA A 264 -20.14 15.77 -10.30
N ALA A 265 -21.14 14.88 -10.31
CA ALA A 265 -21.49 14.13 -11.51
C ALA A 265 -21.94 15.09 -12.62
N ASP A 266 -21.09 15.30 -13.63
CA ASP A 266 -21.42 16.18 -14.76
C ASP A 266 -22.46 15.53 -15.69
N THR A 267 -23.40 16.34 -16.14
CA THR A 267 -24.59 15.93 -16.89
C THR A 267 -24.33 15.74 -18.38
N GLN A 268 -24.70 14.54 -18.84
CA GLN A 268 -25.19 14.19 -20.18
C GLN A 268 -24.27 14.34 -21.41
N THR A 269 -23.88 13.19 -21.96
CA THR A 269 -24.26 12.75 -23.33
C THR A 269 -24.44 11.24 -23.29
N ALA A 270 -25.32 10.67 -24.11
CA ALA A 270 -25.68 9.24 -24.07
C ALA A 270 -25.33 8.53 -25.37
N ILE A 271 -24.12 7.99 -25.42
CA ILE A 271 -23.63 7.04 -26.40
C ILE A 271 -23.59 5.68 -25.73
N THR A 272 -24.64 4.90 -25.95
CA THR A 272 -24.74 3.51 -25.53
C THR A 272 -23.78 2.65 -26.37
N SER A 273 -22.61 2.31 -25.82
CA SER A 273 -21.83 1.19 -26.34
C SER A 273 -22.46 -0.11 -25.85
N GLN A 274 -23.01 -0.92 -26.76
CA GLN A 274 -23.70 -2.19 -26.49
C GLN A 274 -22.75 -3.37 -26.15
N GLY A 275 -21.50 -3.09 -25.76
CA GLY A 275 -20.52 -4.11 -25.42
C GLY A 275 -20.68 -4.64 -23.99
N ALA A 276 -20.28 -5.89 -23.77
CA ALA A 276 -20.21 -6.49 -22.44
C ALA A 276 -19.37 -5.62 -21.49
N MET A 277 -19.83 -5.50 -20.26
CA MET A 277 -19.27 -4.55 -19.30
C MET A 277 -19.29 -5.11 -17.88
N ALA A 278 -18.24 -4.75 -17.14
CA ALA A 278 -18.16 -4.99 -15.71
C ALA A 278 -17.80 -3.69 -14.97
N ALA A 279 -18.13 -3.65 -13.67
CA ALA A 279 -17.76 -2.55 -12.80
C ALA A 279 -17.35 -3.07 -11.43
N ILE A 280 -16.32 -2.47 -10.87
CA ILE A 280 -15.94 -2.62 -9.46
C ILE A 280 -16.32 -1.33 -8.76
N VAL A 281 -17.11 -1.41 -7.70
CA VAL A 281 -17.59 -0.24 -6.96
C VAL A 281 -17.25 -0.41 -5.49
N GLY A 282 -16.50 0.53 -4.93
CA GLY A 282 -16.10 0.56 -3.53
C GLY A 282 -16.74 1.75 -2.80
N PHE A 283 -17.36 1.50 -1.65
CA PHE A 283 -17.97 2.53 -0.81
C PHE A 283 -17.95 2.14 0.67
N GLN A 284 -18.28 3.09 1.56
CA GLN A 284 -18.29 2.86 3.00
C GLN A 284 -19.48 1.98 3.42
N SER A 285 -19.29 1.08 4.38
CA SER A 285 -20.40 0.32 4.95
C SER A 285 -21.32 1.23 5.76
N PRO A 286 -22.65 1.21 5.54
CA PRO A 286 -23.60 1.98 6.34
C PRO A 286 -23.74 1.44 7.77
N TYR A 287 -23.24 0.23 8.04
CA TYR A 287 -23.35 -0.43 9.34
C TYR A 287 -22.12 -0.20 10.23
N ASN A 288 -20.98 0.16 9.64
CA ASN A 288 -19.74 0.37 10.38
C ASN A 288 -18.79 1.30 9.61
N ASP A 289 -18.42 2.41 10.25
CA ASP A 289 -17.58 3.45 9.65
C ASP A 289 -16.16 2.97 9.28
N GLN A 290 -15.68 1.88 9.90
CA GLN A 290 -14.36 1.28 9.67
C GLN A 290 -14.39 0.11 8.68
N ARG A 291 -15.54 -0.17 8.05
CA ARG A 291 -15.70 -1.26 7.08
C ARG A 291 -16.09 -0.75 5.72
N SER A 292 -15.68 -1.47 4.69
CA SER A 292 -15.96 -1.13 3.30
C SER A 292 -16.85 -2.17 2.64
N ILE A 293 -17.59 -1.72 1.64
CA ILE A 293 -18.34 -2.56 0.72
C ILE A 293 -17.65 -2.49 -0.64
N LEU A 294 -17.40 -3.65 -1.24
CA LEU A 294 -16.89 -3.75 -2.60
C LEU A 294 -17.82 -4.63 -3.44
N ALA A 295 -18.38 -4.06 -4.48
CA ALA A 295 -19.29 -4.73 -5.38
C ALA A 295 -18.62 -5.04 -6.71
N LEU A 296 -18.62 -6.32 -7.09
CA LEU A 296 -18.21 -6.86 -8.37
C LEU A 296 -19.47 -7.06 -9.23
N LEU A 297 -19.67 -6.14 -10.18
CA LEU A 297 -20.86 -6.05 -11.00
C LEU A 297 -20.51 -6.41 -12.45
N ALA A 298 -21.40 -7.10 -13.14
CA ALA A 298 -21.31 -7.31 -14.59
C ALA A 298 -22.70 -7.45 -15.20
N ASP A 299 -22.82 -7.03 -16.46
CA ASP A 299 -24.08 -7.07 -17.22
C ASP A 299 -24.39 -8.47 -17.82
N SER A 300 -23.36 -9.28 -18.02
CA SER A 300 -23.40 -10.52 -18.78
C SER A 300 -22.31 -11.50 -18.31
N PRO A 301 -22.41 -12.81 -18.65
CA PRO A 301 -21.33 -13.76 -18.40
C PRO A 301 -19.99 -13.31 -19.01
N ARG A 302 -20.03 -12.71 -20.19
CA ARG A 302 -18.86 -12.13 -20.85
C ARG A 302 -18.27 -10.96 -20.06
N GLY A 303 -19.10 -10.15 -19.42
CA GLY A 303 -18.66 -9.10 -18.50
C GLY A 303 -17.85 -9.64 -17.32
N TYR A 304 -18.27 -10.76 -16.72
CA TYR A 304 -17.48 -11.41 -15.65
C TYR A 304 -16.14 -11.96 -16.16
N GLU A 305 -16.07 -12.46 -17.39
CA GLU A 305 -14.77 -12.83 -17.98
C GLU A 305 -13.86 -11.61 -18.13
N LEU A 306 -14.40 -10.46 -18.54
CA LEU A 306 -13.63 -9.21 -18.61
C LEU A 306 -13.16 -8.75 -17.23
N LEU A 307 -14.01 -8.85 -16.21
CA LEU A 307 -13.68 -8.57 -14.81
C LEU A 307 -12.50 -9.42 -14.34
N ASN A 308 -12.60 -10.74 -14.48
CA ASN A 308 -11.58 -11.67 -14.00
C ASN A 308 -10.27 -11.49 -14.76
N ASN A 309 -10.33 -11.26 -16.08
CA ASN A 309 -9.15 -10.93 -16.87
C ASN A 309 -8.51 -9.60 -16.43
N ALA A 310 -9.31 -8.58 -16.09
CA ALA A 310 -8.79 -7.31 -15.61
C ALA A 310 -8.14 -7.42 -14.22
N LEU A 311 -8.61 -8.34 -13.36
CA LEU A 311 -8.01 -8.63 -12.06
C LEU A 311 -6.79 -9.55 -12.13
N ASN A 312 -6.61 -10.32 -13.21
CA ASN A 312 -5.44 -11.20 -13.38
C ASN A 312 -4.33 -10.54 -14.21
N ASP A 313 -4.67 -9.60 -15.10
CA ASP A 313 -3.71 -8.88 -15.92
C ASP A 313 -3.07 -7.72 -15.15
N SER A 314 -1.75 -7.75 -14.97
CA SER A 314 -1.01 -6.72 -14.22
C SER A 314 -1.16 -5.30 -14.78
N GLY A 315 -1.28 -5.14 -16.10
CA GLY A 315 -1.46 -3.83 -16.74
C GLY A 315 -2.86 -3.28 -16.52
N LYS A 316 -3.88 -4.13 -16.65
CA LYS A 316 -5.28 -3.74 -16.38
C LYS A 316 -5.52 -3.48 -14.89
N ARG A 317 -4.92 -4.28 -14.00
CA ARG A 317 -4.95 -4.07 -12.55
C ARG A 317 -4.39 -2.72 -12.16
N ALA A 318 -3.30 -2.27 -12.79
CA ALA A 318 -2.69 -0.98 -12.50
C ALA A 318 -3.62 0.20 -12.85
N ALA A 319 -4.56 0.01 -13.78
CA ALA A 319 -5.56 1.00 -14.15
C ALA A 319 -6.81 1.00 -13.24
N ILE A 320 -6.98 0.00 -12.37
CA ILE A 320 -8.07 -0.06 -11.40
C ILE A 320 -7.75 0.90 -10.24
N SER A 321 -8.53 1.96 -10.10
CA SER A 321 -8.31 2.98 -9.05
C SER A 321 -9.58 3.72 -8.64
N GLY A 322 -9.49 4.56 -7.61
CA GLY A 322 -10.59 5.43 -7.18
C GLY A 322 -11.69 4.67 -6.46
N SER A 323 -12.94 5.08 -6.63
CA SER A 323 -14.11 4.43 -6.01
C SER A 323 -14.88 3.54 -6.99
N VAL A 324 -14.75 3.78 -8.30
CA VAL A 324 -15.42 3.04 -9.36
C VAL A 324 -14.42 2.72 -10.47
N ALA A 325 -14.35 1.46 -10.88
CA ALA A 325 -13.60 1.06 -12.07
C ALA A 325 -14.54 0.35 -13.04
N VAL A 326 -14.69 0.91 -14.24
CA VAL A 326 -15.49 0.34 -15.33
C VAL A 326 -14.57 -0.41 -16.28
N ILE A 327 -14.92 -1.65 -16.57
CA ILE A 327 -14.13 -2.58 -17.38
C ILE A 327 -14.93 -2.90 -18.64
N ARG A 328 -14.31 -2.66 -19.78
CA ARG A 328 -14.86 -2.92 -21.12
C ARG A 328 -13.82 -3.67 -21.95
N GLU A 329 -14.22 -4.10 -23.14
CA GLU A 329 -13.27 -4.67 -24.11
C GLU A 329 -12.17 -3.66 -24.52
N SER A 330 -12.49 -2.35 -24.52
CA SER A 330 -11.54 -1.29 -24.86
C SER A 330 -10.50 -1.00 -23.79
N GLY A 331 -10.71 -1.42 -22.53
CA GLY A 331 -9.81 -1.11 -21.42
C GLY A 331 -10.51 -0.99 -20.08
N VAL A 332 -9.77 -0.44 -19.11
CA VAL A 332 -10.23 -0.18 -17.74
C VAL A 332 -10.17 1.33 -17.50
N ASP A 333 -11.31 1.90 -17.13
CA ASP A 333 -11.45 3.32 -16.78
C ASP A 333 -11.81 3.44 -15.30
N SER A 334 -11.01 4.19 -14.53
CA SER A 334 -11.24 4.41 -13.11
C SER A 334 -11.63 5.84 -12.78
N LEU A 335 -12.54 5.97 -11.81
CA LEU A 335 -13.09 7.24 -11.35
C LEU A 335 -13.14 7.28 -9.83
N ARG A 336 -12.96 8.48 -9.27
CA ARG A 336 -13.15 8.75 -7.84
C ARG A 336 -14.40 9.60 -7.66
N VAL A 337 -15.47 8.95 -7.23
CA VAL A 337 -16.79 9.55 -6.97
C VAL A 337 -17.15 9.36 -5.49
N GLY A 338 -17.71 10.41 -4.87
CA GLY A 338 -18.17 10.40 -3.48
C GLY A 338 -17.15 10.91 -2.46
N ASP A 339 -17.57 10.91 -1.20
CA ASP A 339 -16.75 11.34 -0.08
C ASP A 339 -15.68 10.31 0.29
N ILE A 340 -14.56 10.82 0.80
CA ILE A 340 -13.50 9.99 1.35
C ILE A 340 -13.78 9.70 2.82
N TYR A 341 -13.56 8.46 3.23
CA TYR A 341 -13.58 8.03 4.63
C TYR A 341 -12.23 7.44 5.01
N TYR A 342 -11.97 7.35 6.31
CA TYR A 342 -10.69 6.90 6.82
C TYR A 342 -10.86 5.62 7.63
N VAL A 343 -10.11 4.60 7.26
CA VAL A 343 -10.08 3.30 7.94
C VAL A 343 -8.77 3.18 8.70
N GLY A 344 -8.86 2.68 9.93
CA GLY A 344 -7.74 2.50 10.84
C GLY A 344 -7.72 3.51 11.99
N HIS A 345 -6.67 3.42 12.79
CA HIS A 345 -6.46 4.27 13.96
C HIS A 345 -5.16 5.05 13.82
N LEU A 346 -5.28 6.38 13.87
CA LEU A 346 -4.16 7.29 13.94
C LEU A 346 -4.25 8.10 15.23
N PRO A 347 -3.17 8.23 16.02
CA PRO A 347 -3.19 9.07 17.21
C PRO A 347 -3.64 10.50 16.89
N TRP A 348 -4.36 11.14 17.81
CA TRP A 348 -4.97 12.45 17.56
C TRP A 348 -3.95 13.52 17.13
N PHE A 349 -2.73 13.46 17.68
CA PHE A 349 -1.65 14.37 17.33
C PHE A 349 -1.19 14.17 15.87
N GLU A 350 -1.05 12.92 15.42
CA GLU A 350 -0.69 12.61 14.04
C GLU A 350 -1.81 12.99 13.07
N ARG A 351 -3.07 12.84 13.47
CA ARG A 351 -4.22 13.27 12.65
C ARG A 351 -4.21 14.78 12.40
N ILE A 352 -3.86 15.58 13.41
CA ILE A 352 -3.70 17.03 13.26
C ILE A 352 -2.55 17.32 12.30
N TRP A 353 -1.39 16.66 12.47
CA TRP A 353 -0.25 16.83 11.58
C TRP A 353 -0.56 16.42 10.14
N TYR A 354 -1.25 15.31 9.93
CA TYR A 354 -1.69 14.85 8.61
C TYR A 354 -2.63 15.88 7.94
N ALA A 355 -3.63 16.37 8.68
CA ALA A 355 -4.53 17.41 8.18
C ALA A 355 -3.78 18.71 7.86
N LEU A 356 -2.79 19.08 8.69
CA LEU A 356 -2.03 20.31 8.54
C LEU A 356 -0.96 20.22 7.42
N SER A 357 -0.37 19.03 7.21
CA SER A 357 0.60 18.76 6.14
C SER A 357 -0.02 18.92 4.74
N ASN A 358 -1.30 18.59 4.59
CA ASN A 358 -2.04 18.82 3.35
C ASN A 358 -2.34 20.31 3.07
N HIS A 359 -2.07 21.20 4.03
CA HIS A 359 -2.34 22.63 3.92
C HIS A 359 -1.12 23.47 4.33
N PRO A 360 -0.07 23.54 3.48
CA PRO A 360 1.18 24.26 3.80
C PRO A 360 0.96 25.75 4.12
N VAL A 361 -0.08 26.37 3.53
CA VAL A 361 -0.46 27.76 3.82
C VAL A 361 -0.98 27.94 5.25
N LEU A 362 -1.81 27.01 5.74
CA LEU A 362 -2.28 27.06 7.13
C LEU A 362 -1.10 26.86 8.09
N LEU A 363 -0.17 25.98 7.75
CA LEU A 363 1.07 25.77 8.50
C LEU A 363 1.90 27.06 8.59
N ALA A 364 2.05 27.78 7.47
CA ALA A 364 2.75 29.06 7.44
C ALA A 364 2.05 30.12 8.31
N ILE A 365 0.72 30.18 8.29
CA ILE A 365 -0.07 31.09 9.14
C ILE A 365 0.12 30.75 10.62
N PHE A 366 0.01 29.48 11.01
CA PHE A 366 0.23 29.05 12.40
C PHE A 366 1.66 29.31 12.86
N ALA A 367 2.65 29.10 12.00
CA ALA A 367 4.04 29.41 12.30
C ALA A 367 4.24 30.92 12.51
N ALA A 368 3.67 31.76 11.64
CA ALA A 368 3.73 33.22 11.77
C ALA A 368 3.08 33.71 13.08
N ILE A 369 1.89 33.19 13.41
CA ILE A 369 1.20 33.50 14.67
C ILE A 369 2.05 33.08 15.88
N SER A 370 2.67 31.90 15.82
CA SER A 370 3.52 31.39 16.90
C SER A 370 4.74 32.27 17.14
N VAL A 371 5.39 32.75 16.07
CA VAL A 371 6.52 33.69 16.14
C VAL A 371 6.09 35.03 16.75
N VAL A 372 4.95 35.57 16.33
CA VAL A 372 4.40 36.82 16.88
C VAL A 372 4.06 36.67 18.37
N LEU A 373 3.45 35.56 18.76
CA LEU A 373 3.16 35.26 20.18
C LEU A 373 4.43 35.14 21.01
N LEU A 374 5.45 34.40 20.52
CA LEU A 374 6.74 34.28 21.20
C LEU A 374 7.42 35.64 21.36
N ALA A 375 7.43 36.46 20.31
CA ALA A 375 7.97 37.81 20.36
C ALA A 375 7.22 38.68 21.38
N TRP A 376 5.89 38.58 21.44
CA TRP A 376 5.06 39.31 22.39
C TRP A 376 5.30 38.87 23.85
N VAL A 377 5.41 37.56 24.09
CA VAL A 377 5.72 37.00 25.42
C VAL A 377 7.12 37.43 25.87
N LEU A 378 8.12 37.31 25.00
CA LEU A 378 9.49 37.78 25.28
C LEU A 378 9.51 39.27 25.60
N TRP A 379 8.81 40.09 24.80
CA TRP A 379 8.69 41.52 25.05
C TRP A 379 8.03 41.82 26.40
N ARG A 380 6.96 41.08 26.77
CA ARG A 380 6.28 41.25 28.06
C ARG A 380 7.16 40.85 29.24
N ILE A 381 7.90 39.74 29.13
CA ILE A 381 8.84 39.28 30.16
C ILE A 381 9.97 40.31 30.35
N LEU A 382 10.59 40.77 29.25
CA LEU A 382 11.62 41.80 29.29
C LEU A 382 11.11 43.11 29.91
N ARG A 383 9.86 43.50 29.60
CA ARG A 383 9.24 44.71 30.18
C ARG A 383 8.98 44.58 31.68
N ILE A 384 8.61 43.41 32.17
CA ILE A 384 8.45 43.14 33.61
C ILE A 384 9.81 43.19 34.33
N ILE A 385 10.84 42.58 33.75
CA ILE A 385 12.20 42.57 34.32
C ILE A 385 12.80 43.99 34.33
N SER A 386 12.59 44.77 33.26
CA SER A 386 13.02 46.17 33.19
C SER A 386 12.33 47.04 34.24
N ARG A 387 11.02 46.87 34.47
CA ARG A 387 10.31 47.60 35.54
C ARG A 387 10.85 47.27 36.93
N ARG A 388 11.24 46.01 37.19
CA ARG A 388 11.91 45.62 38.44
C ARG A 388 13.31 46.22 38.63
N ARG A 389 13.94 46.76 37.58
CA ARG A 389 15.26 47.43 37.67
C ARG A 389 15.15 48.95 37.84
N ILE A 390 13.96 49.54 37.74
CA ILE A 390 13.73 50.99 37.80
C ILE A 390 12.89 51.37 39.04
N ASP A 391 12.85 50.52 40.07
CA ASP A 391 12.65 51.00 41.45
C ASP A 391 14.06 51.17 42.06
N PRO A 392 14.70 52.35 41.91
CA PRO A 392 15.60 52.79 42.96
C PRO A 392 14.73 53.08 44.18
N GLU A 393 15.13 52.54 45.32
CA GLU A 393 14.67 52.95 46.64
C GLU A 393 14.73 54.49 46.72
N ASP A 394 13.57 55.14 46.71
CA ASP A 394 13.40 56.39 47.44
C ASP A 394 13.14 56.00 48.91
N GLU A 395 14.22 55.74 49.63
CA GLU A 395 14.45 56.16 51.03
C GLU A 395 15.93 55.99 51.44
#